data_AF-A0A9X1P7A1-F1
#
_entry.id   AF-A0A9X1P7A1-F1
#
_cell.length_a   1.000
_cell.length_b   1.000
_cell.length_c   1.000
_cell.angle_alpha   90.00
_cell.angle_beta   90.00
_cell.angle_gamma   90.00
#
_symmetry.space_group_name_H-M   'P 1'
#
loop_
_entity.id
_entity.type
_entity.pdbx_description
1 polymer ?
#
loop_
_entity_poly.entity_id
_entity_poly.type
_entity_poly.pdbx_seq_one_letter_code
_entity_poly.pdbx_strand_id
1 'polypeptide(L)'
;MNSVPLSNYTVFTEDLRRDLESANIEIAKVQFFNDKAINIRREVSDPNDIKVNPEGQITMSNGKSIQTINVLPFTPGVALSSDNGVIHVSWDDTQQDTKGMKFNLSGQNYFLDVLPNNKFDYKERTFDLQGGNGARLFVKKDLLKQVKNSRETLKGRKVGQ
;
A
#
# COMPACT_ATOMS: atom_id res chain seq x y z
N MET A 1 0.57 -16.27 -17.93
CA MET A 1 0.40 -14.88 -17.48
C MET A 1 -1.05 -14.71 -17.02
N ASN A 2 -1.29 -14.66 -15.71
CA ASN A 2 -2.61 -14.34 -15.18
C ASN A 2 -2.79 -12.82 -15.29
N SER A 3 -3.57 -12.37 -16.26
CA SER A 3 -3.96 -10.96 -16.35
C SER A 3 -4.92 -10.66 -15.21
N VAL A 4 -4.55 -9.74 -14.32
CA VAL A 4 -5.46 -9.25 -13.30
C VAL A 4 -6.58 -8.48 -14.02
N PRO A 5 -7.85 -8.88 -13.85
CA PRO A 5 -8.95 -8.16 -14.48
C PRO A 5 -9.12 -6.81 -13.77
N LEU A 6 -8.55 -5.77 -14.39
CA LEU A 6 -8.69 -4.35 -14.02
C LEU A 6 -10.16 -3.92 -13.83
N SER A 7 -11.10 -4.66 -14.44
CA SER A 7 -12.54 -4.44 -14.32
C SER A 7 -13.07 -4.50 -12.88
N ASN A 8 -12.39 -5.21 -11.97
CA ASN A 8 -12.83 -5.42 -10.59
C ASN A 8 -12.26 -4.42 -9.58
N TYR A 9 -11.34 -3.55 -10.00
CA TYR A 9 -10.67 -2.60 -9.13
C TYR A 9 -11.03 -1.16 -9.49
N THR A 10 -10.92 -0.27 -8.51
CA THR A 10 -11.02 1.18 -8.71
C THR A 10 -9.91 1.87 -7.94
N VAL A 11 -9.52 3.06 -8.40
CA VAL A 11 -8.59 3.91 -7.67
C VAL A 11 -9.21 4.23 -6.32
N PHE A 12 -8.41 4.14 -5.26
CA PHE A 12 -8.78 4.62 -3.94
C PHE A 12 -8.59 6.13 -3.89
N THR A 13 -9.69 6.85 -3.72
CA THR A 13 -9.71 8.31 -3.70
C THR A 13 -9.99 8.86 -2.31
N GLU A 14 -9.69 10.15 -2.12
CA GLU A 14 -10.07 10.86 -0.90
C GLU A 14 -11.59 10.89 -0.68
N ASP A 15 -12.39 11.00 -1.74
CA ASP A 15 -13.85 10.89 -1.60
C ASP A 15 -14.26 9.50 -1.12
N LEU A 16 -13.63 8.44 -1.63
CA LEU A 16 -13.92 7.08 -1.18
C LEU A 16 -13.49 6.87 0.28
N ARG A 17 -12.39 7.47 0.71
CA ARG A 17 -11.99 7.48 2.12
C ARG A 17 -13.09 8.08 2.99
N ARG A 18 -13.57 9.27 2.66
CA ARG A 18 -14.65 9.95 3.39
C ARG A 18 -15.93 9.14 3.40
N ASP A 19 -16.25 8.50 2.28
CA ASP A 19 -17.39 7.61 2.17
C ASP A 19 -17.29 6.41 3.13
N LEU A 20 -16.12 5.78 3.25
CA LEU A 20 -15.86 4.68 4.19
C LEU A 20 -15.94 5.13 5.64
N GLU A 21 -15.33 6.26 5.98
CA GLU A 21 -15.38 6.86 7.31
C GLU A 21 -16.84 7.18 7.70
N SER A 22 -17.65 7.71 6.77
CA SER A 22 -19.08 7.97 7.00
C SER A 22 -19.91 6.69 7.25
N ALA A 23 -19.45 5.55 6.71
CA ALA A 23 -20.03 4.24 6.92
C ALA A 23 -19.43 3.51 8.14
N ASN A 24 -18.58 4.17 8.93
CA ASN A 24 -17.87 3.60 10.07
C ASN A 24 -17.00 2.38 9.70
N ILE A 25 -16.46 2.38 8.48
CA ILE A 25 -15.52 1.37 7.99
C ILE A 25 -14.10 1.93 8.17
N GLU A 26 -13.34 1.32 9.08
CA GLU A 26 -11.96 1.70 9.36
C GLU A 26 -11.04 1.41 8.17
N ILE A 27 -10.12 2.33 7.87
CA ILE A 27 -9.12 2.17 6.81
C ILE A 27 -8.22 0.95 7.03
N ALA A 28 -7.94 0.59 8.28
CA ALA A 28 -7.18 -0.64 8.62
C ALA A 28 -7.87 -1.94 8.16
N LYS A 29 -9.18 -1.91 7.91
CA LYS A 29 -9.97 -3.06 7.41
C LYS A 29 -10.08 -3.07 5.88
N VAL A 30 -9.51 -2.08 5.20
CA VAL A 30 -9.52 -1.97 3.74
C VAL A 30 -8.31 -2.71 3.16
N GLN A 31 -8.58 -3.64 2.24
CA GLN A 31 -7.53 -4.25 1.43
C GLN A 31 -7.15 -3.33 0.26
N PHE A 32 -5.90 -2.89 0.26
CA PHE A 32 -5.32 -2.09 -0.81
C PHE A 32 -4.58 -2.95 -1.84
N PHE A 33 -4.40 -2.37 -3.02
CA PHE A 33 -3.66 -2.91 -4.15
C PHE A 33 -2.86 -1.78 -4.81
N ASN A 34 -1.68 -2.07 -5.32
CA ASN A 34 -0.88 -1.16 -6.14
C ASN A 34 -1.16 -1.35 -7.63
N ASP A 35 -1.19 -0.28 -8.42
CA ASP A 35 -1.45 -0.37 -9.88
C ASP A 35 -0.21 -0.62 -10.74
N LYS A 36 0.99 -0.48 -10.16
CA LYS A 36 2.28 -0.65 -10.83
C LYS A 36 3.24 -1.41 -9.93
N ALA A 37 4.19 -2.11 -10.55
CA ALA A 37 5.26 -2.75 -9.81
C ALA A 37 6.08 -1.69 -9.05
N ILE A 38 6.39 -1.97 -7.78
CA ILE A 38 7.29 -1.15 -6.97
C ILE A 38 8.57 -1.97 -6.77
N ASN A 39 9.68 -1.45 -7.27
CA ASN A 39 10.97 -2.14 -7.26
C ASN A 39 11.96 -1.23 -6.53
N ILE A 40 12.52 -1.70 -5.43
CA ILE A 40 13.50 -0.96 -4.63
C ILE A 40 14.75 -1.82 -4.45
N ARG A 41 15.91 -1.18 -4.48
CA ARG A 41 17.21 -1.84 -4.42
C ARG A 41 18.14 -1.10 -3.46
N ARG A 42 18.95 -1.82 -2.68
CA ARG A 42 20.08 -1.24 -1.96
C ARG A 42 21.30 -2.14 -2.05
N GLU A 43 22.47 -1.53 -1.96
CA GLU A 43 23.71 -2.23 -1.67
C GLU A 43 23.77 -2.57 -0.18
N VAL A 44 24.23 -3.78 0.14
CA VAL A 44 24.41 -4.28 1.49
C VAL A 44 25.89 -4.56 1.71
N SER A 45 26.47 -3.84 2.66
CA SER A 45 27.89 -3.97 3.01
C SER A 45 28.13 -5.03 4.09
N ASP A 46 27.17 -5.29 4.98
CA ASP A 46 27.25 -6.34 6.00
C ASP A 46 26.27 -7.49 5.70
N PRO A 47 26.76 -8.71 5.42
CA PRO A 47 25.93 -9.89 5.19
C PRO A 47 24.95 -10.20 6.35
N ASN A 48 25.27 -9.83 7.59
CA ASN A 48 24.40 -10.04 8.76
C ASN A 48 23.21 -9.08 8.79
N ASP A 49 23.29 -7.95 8.07
CA ASP A 49 22.19 -7.02 7.88
C ASP A 49 21.10 -7.63 6.96
N ILE A 50 21.41 -8.76 6.33
CA ILE A 50 20.47 -9.56 5.56
C ILE A 50 20.00 -10.75 6.39
N LYS A 51 19.08 -10.51 7.32
CA LYS A 51 18.14 -11.58 7.67
C LYS A 51 17.38 -11.91 6.37
N VAL A 52 17.56 -13.13 5.88
CA VAL A 52 16.94 -13.62 4.65
C VAL A 52 15.43 -13.63 4.87
N ASN A 53 14.78 -12.51 4.56
CA ASN A 53 13.34 -12.40 4.61
C ASN A 53 12.76 -12.97 3.31
N PRO A 54 11.60 -13.64 3.36
CA PRO A 54 10.90 -14.15 2.16
C PRO A 54 10.63 -13.12 1.05
N GLU A 55 10.68 -11.82 1.38
CA GLU A 55 10.30 -10.70 0.51
C GLU A 55 11.40 -10.18 -0.43
N GLY A 56 12.66 -10.57 -0.20
CA GLY A 56 13.81 -9.93 -0.85
C GLY A 56 14.72 -10.91 -1.60
N GLN A 57 14.99 -10.63 -2.89
CA GLN A 57 16.03 -11.36 -3.62
C GLN A 57 17.39 -10.75 -3.31
N ILE A 58 18.33 -11.59 -2.87
CA ILE A 58 19.72 -11.20 -2.62
C ILE A 58 20.55 -11.69 -3.79
N THR A 59 21.29 -10.80 -4.44
CA THR A 59 22.23 -11.16 -5.50
C THR A 59 23.61 -10.59 -5.20
N MET A 60 24.66 -11.31 -5.60
CA MET A 60 26.04 -10.81 -5.54
C MET A 60 26.37 -10.15 -6.88
N SER A 61 26.86 -8.91 -6.85
CA SER A 61 27.32 -8.19 -8.04
C SER A 61 28.59 -7.40 -7.70
N ASN A 62 29.69 -7.67 -8.41
CA ASN A 62 30.98 -6.98 -8.23
C ASN A 62 31.51 -6.99 -6.77
N GLY A 63 31.36 -8.13 -6.07
CA GLY A 63 31.80 -8.27 -4.67
C GLY A 63 30.91 -7.59 -3.62
N LYS A 64 29.81 -6.97 -4.04
CA LYS A 64 28.82 -6.31 -3.17
C LYS A 64 27.52 -7.11 -3.16
N SER A 65 26.93 -7.28 -1.98
CA SER A 65 25.59 -7.87 -1.85
C SER A 65 24.54 -6.84 -2.21
N ILE A 66 23.54 -7.24 -2.98
CA ILE A 66 22.43 -6.38 -3.41
C ILE A 66 21.14 -6.97 -2.87
N GLN A 67 20.41 -6.17 -2.10
CA GLN A 67 19.05 -6.50 -1.70
C GLN A 67 18.06 -5.83 -2.67
N THR A 68 17.15 -6.62 -3.23
CA THR A 68 16.07 -6.14 -4.09
C THR A 68 14.73 -6.58 -3.51
N ILE A 69 13.78 -5.65 -3.42
CA ILE A 69 12.40 -5.92 -3.01
C ILE A 69 11.48 -5.55 -4.18
N ASN A 70 10.57 -6.47 -4.52
CA ASN A 70 9.67 -6.35 -5.66
C ASN A 70 8.22 -6.54 -5.18
N VAL A 71 7.44 -5.46 -5.20
CA VAL A 71 5.99 -5.53 -5.01
C VAL A 71 5.37 -5.57 -6.40
N LEU A 72 4.77 -6.70 -6.78
CA LEU A 72 4.12 -6.84 -8.09
C LEU A 72 2.83 -6.01 -8.16
N PRO A 73 2.35 -5.62 -9.35
CA PRO A 73 1.04 -4.98 -9.47
C PRO A 73 -0.06 -5.86 -8.88
N PHE A 74 -1.00 -5.24 -8.19
CA PHE A 74 -2.11 -5.88 -7.49
C PHE A 74 -1.69 -6.89 -6.41
N THR A 75 -0.51 -6.70 -5.82
CA THR A 75 -0.20 -7.35 -4.55
C THR A 75 -1.17 -6.81 -3.48
N PRO A 76 -1.82 -7.69 -2.68
CA PRO A 76 -2.68 -7.25 -1.61
C PRO A 76 -1.85 -6.63 -0.48
N GLY A 77 -2.24 -5.45 -0.01
CA GLY A 77 -1.61 -4.77 1.12
C GLY A 77 -2.61 -4.22 2.12
N VAL A 78 -2.16 -4.01 3.34
CA VAL A 78 -2.97 -3.54 4.47
C VAL A 78 -2.45 -2.21 4.98
N ALA A 79 -3.35 -1.31 5.37
CA ALA A 79 -2.95 -0.06 6.00
C ALA A 79 -2.50 -0.32 7.44
N LEU A 80 -1.27 0.08 7.75
CA LEU A 80 -0.73 0.07 9.12
C LEU A 80 -1.08 1.36 9.88
N SER A 81 -1.15 2.48 9.16
CA SER A 81 -1.61 3.75 9.70
C SER A 81 -2.14 4.66 8.57
N SER A 82 -3.00 5.60 8.95
CA SER A 82 -3.52 6.62 8.03
C SER A 82 -3.79 7.92 8.77
N ASP A 83 -3.13 9.01 8.39
CA ASP A 83 -3.31 10.33 9.00
C ASP A 83 -2.86 11.45 8.04
N ASN A 84 -3.44 12.65 8.14
CA ASN A 84 -3.02 13.86 7.41
C ASN A 84 -2.79 13.67 5.90
N GLY A 85 -3.72 12.98 5.22
CA GLY A 85 -3.59 12.71 3.77
C GLY A 85 -2.49 11.70 3.43
N VAL A 86 -2.01 10.93 4.41
CA VAL A 86 -1.02 9.88 4.25
C VAL A 86 -1.64 8.53 4.60
N ILE A 87 -1.30 7.50 3.83
CA ILE A 87 -1.59 6.10 4.16
C ILE A 87 -0.28 5.32 4.09
N HIS A 88 0.03 4.60 5.16
CA HIS A 88 1.15 3.68 5.20
C HIS A 88 0.63 2.26 4.93
N VAL A 89 1.03 1.68 3.80
CA VAL A 89 0.56 0.37 3.37
C VAL A 89 1.70 -0.64 3.41
N SER A 90 1.51 -1.72 4.15
CA SER A 90 2.39 -2.88 4.10
C SER A 90 1.94 -3.86 3.01
N TRP A 91 2.91 -4.36 2.25
CA TRP A 91 2.74 -5.43 1.27
C TRP A 91 3.42 -6.73 1.74
N ASP A 92 3.93 -6.73 2.97
CA ASP A 92 4.66 -7.81 3.60
C ASP A 92 3.70 -8.76 4.33
N ASP A 93 3.70 -10.03 3.93
CA ASP A 93 2.87 -11.08 4.53
C ASP A 93 3.47 -11.69 5.80
N THR A 94 4.72 -11.37 6.13
CA THR A 94 5.43 -11.85 7.33
C THR A 94 5.16 -11.00 8.58
N GLN A 95 4.41 -9.91 8.43
CA GLN A 95 4.09 -8.94 9.50
C GLN A 95 5.33 -8.28 10.14
N GLN A 96 6.48 -8.31 9.46
CA GLN A 96 7.70 -7.66 9.95
C GLN A 96 7.76 -6.18 9.55
N ASP A 97 7.04 -5.79 8.50
CA ASP A 97 6.82 -4.38 8.18
C ASP A 97 5.89 -3.72 9.20
N THR A 98 6.45 -2.81 10.00
CA THR A 98 5.71 -2.02 10.99
C THR A 98 5.50 -0.57 10.56
N LYS A 99 6.10 -0.14 9.44
CA LYS A 99 6.06 1.26 8.99
C LYS A 99 5.25 1.44 7.72
N GLY A 100 5.23 0.46 6.82
CA GLY A 100 4.50 0.55 5.56
C GLY A 100 5.20 1.44 4.55
N MET A 101 4.92 1.21 3.27
CA MET A 101 5.22 2.15 2.20
C MET A 101 4.28 3.35 2.31
N LYS A 102 4.84 4.55 2.25
CA LYS A 102 4.09 5.80 2.41
C LYS A 102 3.42 6.20 1.09
N PHE A 103 2.13 6.50 1.14
CA PHE A 103 1.37 7.06 0.03
C PHE A 103 0.78 8.41 0.44
N ASN A 104 1.12 9.48 -0.29
CA ASN A 104 0.65 10.84 -0.04
C ASN A 104 -0.53 11.18 -0.96
N LEU A 105 -1.51 11.89 -0.40
CA LEU A 105 -2.61 12.48 -1.14
C LEU A 105 -2.11 13.60 -2.04
N SER A 106 -2.47 13.54 -3.32
CA SER A 106 -2.30 14.62 -4.29
C SER A 106 -3.54 14.70 -5.17
N GLY A 107 -4.21 15.85 -5.11
CA GLY A 107 -5.57 15.98 -5.64
C GLY A 107 -6.51 15.00 -4.94
N GLN A 108 -7.13 14.10 -5.71
CA GLN A 108 -8.05 13.08 -5.18
C GLN A 108 -7.40 11.71 -4.94
N ASN A 109 -6.13 11.51 -5.28
CA ASN A 109 -5.52 10.18 -5.31
C ASN A 109 -4.31 10.07 -4.37
N TYR A 110 -4.06 8.85 -3.89
CA TYR A 110 -2.90 8.52 -3.06
C TYR A 110 -1.78 7.93 -3.93
N PHE A 111 -0.61 8.58 -3.91
CA PHE A 111 0.56 8.19 -4.70
C PHE A 111 1.73 7.79 -3.81
N LEU A 112 2.51 6.81 -4.24
CA LEU A 112 3.74 6.40 -3.57
C LEU A 112 4.65 7.63 -3.34
N ASP A 113 5.03 7.86 -2.09
CA ASP A 113 5.95 8.92 -1.70
C ASP A 113 7.38 8.54 -2.08
N VAL A 114 8.06 9.40 -2.82
CA VAL A 114 9.42 9.16 -3.29
C VAL A 114 10.30 10.32 -2.86
N LEU A 115 11.41 10.02 -2.20
CA LEU A 115 12.38 11.00 -1.74
C LEU A 115 13.19 11.54 -2.94
N PRO A 116 13.84 12.70 -2.79
CA PRO A 116 14.74 13.24 -3.81
C PRO A 116 15.77 12.21 -4.29
N ASN A 117 16.22 12.34 -5.54
CA ASN A 117 17.19 11.44 -6.18
C ASN A 117 16.72 9.97 -6.26
N ASN A 118 15.41 9.74 -6.41
CA ASN A 118 14.80 8.41 -6.47
C ASN A 118 15.12 7.55 -5.25
N LYS A 119 15.19 8.16 -4.07
CA LYS A 119 15.37 7.43 -2.81
C LYS A 119 14.02 7.03 -2.23
N PHE A 120 14.01 5.97 -1.43
CA PHE A 120 12.80 5.45 -0.81
C PHE A 120 13.12 4.80 0.53
N ASP A 121 12.47 5.24 1.60
CA ASP A 121 12.64 4.65 2.93
C ASP A 121 11.64 3.50 3.14
N TYR A 122 12.16 2.34 3.52
CA TYR A 122 11.38 1.14 3.82
C TYR A 122 12.05 0.33 4.93
N LYS A 123 11.28 -0.11 5.93
CA LYS A 123 11.79 -0.88 7.08
C LYS A 123 13.08 -0.29 7.67
N GLU A 124 13.07 1.03 7.91
CA GLU A 124 14.18 1.81 8.51
C GLU A 124 15.46 1.92 7.67
N ARG A 125 15.40 1.52 6.40
CA ARG A 125 16.53 1.55 5.47
C ARG A 125 16.16 2.38 4.26
N THR A 126 17.16 3.04 3.69
CA THR A 126 17.00 3.78 2.44
C THR A 126 17.41 2.92 1.24
N PHE A 127 16.54 2.89 0.23
CA PHE A 127 16.72 2.18 -1.03
C PHE A 127 16.74 3.16 -2.20
N ASP A 128 17.30 2.72 -3.32
CA ASP A 128 17.11 3.29 -4.64
C ASP A 128 15.84 2.73 -5.27
N LEU A 129 14.90 3.60 -5.62
CA LEU A 129 13.70 3.26 -6.39
C LEU A 129 14.10 2.96 -7.84
N GLN A 130 13.88 1.71 -8.25
CA GLN A 130 14.10 1.23 -9.62
C GLN A 130 12.83 1.33 -10.47
N GLY A 131 11.65 1.29 -9.84
CA GLY A 131 10.35 1.33 -10.51
C GLY A 131 9.20 1.54 -9.54
N GLY A 132 8.08 2.09 -10.02
CA GLY A 132 6.88 2.32 -9.21
C GLY A 132 6.61 3.79 -8.84
N ASN A 133 7.40 4.74 -9.36
CA ASN A 133 7.09 6.16 -9.18
C ASN A 133 5.68 6.48 -9.71
N GLY A 134 4.90 7.17 -8.88
CA GLY A 134 3.49 7.46 -9.14
C GLY A 134 2.60 6.21 -9.16
N ALA A 135 2.98 5.13 -8.47
CA ALA A 135 2.06 4.04 -8.15
C ALA A 135 0.93 4.56 -7.25
N ARG A 136 -0.28 4.06 -7.47
CA ARG A 136 -1.49 4.48 -6.76
C ARG A 136 -2.10 3.35 -5.97
N LEU A 137 -2.87 3.72 -4.95
CA LEU A 137 -3.71 2.80 -4.20
C LEU A 137 -5.02 2.50 -4.95
N PHE A 138 -5.36 1.22 -4.98
CA PHE A 138 -6.58 0.67 -5.54
C PHE A 138 -7.28 -0.19 -4.50
N VAL A 139 -8.59 -0.36 -4.68
CA VAL A 139 -9.44 -1.25 -3.88
C VAL A 139 -10.37 -2.03 -4.80
N LYS A 140 -10.94 -3.13 -4.30
CA LYS A 140 -11.98 -3.86 -5.04
C LYS A 140 -13.27 -3.04 -5.10
N LYS A 141 -13.95 -3.05 -6.26
CA LYS A 141 -15.26 -2.38 -6.44
C LYS A 141 -16.34 -2.90 -5.51
N ASP A 142 -16.23 -4.12 -4.99
CA ASP A 142 -17.18 -4.66 -4.01
C ASP A 142 -17.18 -3.87 -2.69
N LEU A 143 -16.09 -3.20 -2.34
CA LEU A 143 -16.04 -2.28 -1.21
C LEU A 143 -17.05 -1.12 -1.39
N LEU A 144 -17.23 -0.65 -2.63
CA LEU A 144 -18.21 0.40 -2.95
C LEU A 144 -19.65 -0.06 -2.69
N LYS A 145 -19.93 -1.35 -2.90
CA LYS A 145 -21.26 -1.92 -2.63
C LYS A 145 -21.54 -1.93 -1.12
N GLN A 146 -20.54 -2.26 -0.31
CA GLN A 146 -20.67 -2.25 1.15
C GLN A 146 -20.99 -0.84 1.68
N VAL A 147 -20.28 0.18 1.18
CA VAL A 147 -20.54 1.59 1.50
C VAL A 147 -21.97 1.99 1.12
N LYS A 148 -22.42 1.67 -0.10
CA LYS A 148 -23.78 1.99 -0.57
C LYS A 148 -24.85 1.34 0.31
N ASN A 149 -24.72 0.05 0.59
CA ASN A 149 -25.68 -0.68 1.42
C ASN A 149 -25.76 -0.10 2.85
N SER A 150 -24.63 0.37 3.40
CA SER A 150 -24.62 1.03 4.71
C SER A 150 -25.41 2.34 4.72
N ARG A 151 -25.39 3.11 3.62
CA ARG A 151 -26.16 4.36 3.51
C ARG A 151 -27.67 4.10 3.44
N GLU A 152 -28.07 3.02 2.80
CA GLU A 152 -29.49 2.62 2.68
C GLU A 152 -30.03 2.03 3.98
N THR A 153 -29.18 1.39 4.80
CA THR A 153 -29.58 0.75 6.06
C THR A 153 -29.50 1.71 7.25
N LEU A 154 -30.50 2.58 7.41
CA LEU A 154 -30.67 3.37 8.64
C LEU A 154 -31.50 2.59 9.67
N LYS A 155 -30.99 2.41 10.89
CA LYS A 155 -31.64 1.59 11.95
C LYS A 155 -32.93 2.19 12.54
N GLY A 156 -33.41 3.32 12.02
CA GLY A 156 -34.54 4.07 12.58
C GLY A 156 -34.25 4.61 13.99
N ARG A 157 -35.06 5.58 14.45
CA ARG A 157 -34.98 6.13 15.80
C ARG A 157 -36.25 5.73 16.54
N LYS A 158 -36.13 5.05 17.69
CA LYS A 158 -37.30 4.81 18.56
C LYS A 158 -37.54 6.05 19.41
N VAL A 159 -38.79 6.50 19.46
CA VAL A 159 -39.23 7.52 20.43
C VAL A 159 -39.27 6.84 21.80
N GLY A 160 -38.63 7.45 22.80
CA GLY A 160 -38.62 6.94 24.16
C GLY A 160 -40.03 6.91 24.75
N GLN A 161 -40.36 5.82 25.44
CA GLN A 161 -41.49 5.78 26.39
C GLN A 161 -41.05 6.38 27.71
#